data_AF-A0A9E4S5J0-F1
#
_entry.id   AF-A0A9E4S5J0-F1
#
_cell.length_a   1.000
_cell.length_b   1.000
_cell.length_c   1.000
_cell.angle_alpha   90.00
_cell.angle_beta   90.00
_cell.angle_gamma   90.00
#
_symmetry.space_group_name_H-M   'P 1'
#
loop_
_entity.id
_entity.type
_entity.pdbx_description
1 polymer ?
#
loop_
_entity_poly.entity_id
_entity_poly.type
_entity_poly.pdbx_seq_one_letter_code
_entity_poly.pdbx_strand_id
1 'polypeptide(L)'
;MPGTPRIEFGYNPPSGERGRETIRPREYLGDLHQALDVATQGFSSIWVSDHLNYAAEWRLECWTLLSWIAARYPGVGLSTIVMSNSFRHPSLVAKMAASLQVLSEGRFTLGYGAGWHEGEHKAFGIDYPRPGERIDRLEEAIQLIRALWTEAPASFSGRFYSIQEAHAEPRPDPVPKIMVGGAGEKKTLRVVAKHADWWNDVARPLPELRHKLEVLRRHCDEVGRDFNSIRKTLSIATFIDKSHSRALERAGFSVRDGKTATGRPLYTSGNTAVAGDPSAVRDQYKELRDMGFDLIVTFFEDFQDLSAMKLFMDEVIPEFS
;
A
#
# COMPACT_ATOMS: atom_id res chain seq x y z
N MET A 1 11.09 25.90 14.87
CA MET A 1 9.85 25.46 14.19
C MET A 1 10.00 23.98 13.91
N PRO A 2 8.99 23.13 14.15
CA PRO A 2 9.03 21.75 13.64
C PRO A 2 9.21 21.84 12.13
N GLY A 3 10.18 21.11 11.57
CA GLY A 3 10.44 21.12 10.13
C GLY A 3 9.18 20.72 9.34
N THR A 4 9.04 21.25 8.12
CA THR A 4 7.97 20.83 7.22
C THR A 4 7.95 19.30 7.12
N PRO A 5 6.81 18.62 7.34
CA PRO A 5 6.75 17.16 7.30
C PRO A 5 7.29 16.64 5.96
N ARG A 6 8.22 15.68 6.00
CA ARG A 6 8.76 15.04 4.80
C ARG A 6 7.71 14.09 4.21
N ILE A 7 7.65 13.96 2.88
CA ILE A 7 6.91 12.86 2.24
C ILE A 7 7.93 11.84 1.73
N GLU A 8 7.66 10.56 1.98
CA GLU A 8 8.38 9.46 1.34
C GLU A 8 7.58 8.93 0.15
N PHE A 9 8.27 8.34 -0.81
CA PHE A 9 7.66 7.72 -1.97
C PHE A 9 8.03 6.23 -2.04
N GLY A 10 7.01 5.38 -2.09
CA GLY A 10 7.14 3.96 -2.39
C GLY A 10 6.69 3.65 -3.82
N TYR A 11 7.32 2.67 -4.45
CA TYR A 11 6.95 2.18 -5.77
C TYR A 11 6.20 0.85 -5.67
N ASN A 12 5.07 0.73 -6.38
CA ASN A 12 4.30 -0.49 -6.52
C ASN A 12 4.48 -1.09 -7.92
N PRO A 13 5.54 -1.91 -8.14
CA PRO A 13 5.72 -2.61 -9.41
C PRO A 13 4.54 -3.54 -9.68
N PRO A 14 4.19 -3.78 -10.95
CA PRO A 14 3.14 -4.74 -11.29
C PRO A 14 3.60 -6.15 -10.91
N SER A 15 2.90 -6.77 -9.97
CA SER A 15 3.01 -8.22 -9.73
C SER A 15 2.25 -9.06 -10.76
N GLY A 16 1.45 -8.40 -11.60
CA GLY A 16 0.64 -8.93 -12.68
C GLY A 16 -0.11 -7.80 -13.36
N GLU A 17 -1.00 -8.12 -14.31
CA GLU A 17 -1.83 -7.12 -14.98
C GLU A 17 -2.76 -6.42 -13.98
N ARG A 18 -2.93 -5.08 -14.07
CA ARG A 18 -3.90 -4.31 -13.27
C ARG A 18 -4.87 -3.54 -14.16
N GLY A 19 -5.04 -3.99 -15.40
CA GLY A 19 -5.84 -3.33 -16.43
C GLY A 19 -5.23 -2.04 -16.99
N ARG A 20 -3.99 -1.70 -16.62
CA ARG A 20 -3.24 -0.55 -17.16
C ARG A 20 -1.90 -0.96 -17.77
N GLU A 21 -1.23 -1.94 -17.17
CA GLU A 21 0.02 -2.49 -17.67
C GLU A 21 -0.23 -3.66 -18.62
N THR A 22 0.62 -3.78 -19.64
CA THR A 22 0.69 -5.00 -20.45
C THR A 22 1.81 -5.87 -19.92
N ILE A 23 1.49 -7.08 -19.44
CA ILE A 23 2.52 -8.04 -19.04
C ILE A 23 2.83 -8.98 -20.20
N ARG A 24 4.12 -9.08 -20.53
CA ARG A 24 4.64 -10.03 -21.50
C ARG A 24 5.39 -11.13 -20.75
N PRO A 25 4.83 -12.34 -20.56
CA PRO A 25 5.39 -13.33 -19.63
C PRO A 25 6.86 -13.69 -19.88
N ARG A 26 7.30 -13.67 -21.15
CA ARG A 26 8.70 -13.96 -21.53
C ARG A 26 9.67 -12.82 -21.23
N GLU A 27 9.17 -11.58 -21.22
CA GLU A 27 9.96 -10.35 -21.01
C GLU A 27 9.83 -9.83 -19.57
N TYR A 28 8.82 -10.27 -18.82
CA TYR A 28 8.45 -9.75 -17.50
C TYR A 28 9.63 -9.61 -16.55
N LEU A 29 10.48 -10.63 -16.44
CA LEU A 29 11.61 -10.58 -15.51
C LEU A 29 12.62 -9.50 -15.90
N GLY A 30 12.83 -9.30 -17.20
CA GLY A 30 13.67 -8.22 -17.73
C GLY A 30 13.07 -6.84 -17.49
N ASP A 31 11.76 -6.69 -17.73
CA ASP A 31 11.03 -5.44 -17.44
C ASP A 31 11.08 -5.11 -15.93
N LEU A 32 10.86 -6.11 -15.08
CA LEU A 32 10.92 -5.98 -13.63
C LEU A 32 12.33 -5.60 -13.15
N HIS A 33 13.37 -6.19 -13.72
CA HIS A 33 14.75 -5.78 -13.42
C HIS A 33 14.98 -4.31 -13.74
N GLN A 34 14.65 -3.88 -14.95
CA GLN A 34 14.84 -2.49 -15.37
C GLN A 34 14.08 -1.53 -14.46
N ALA A 35 12.82 -1.84 -14.15
CA ALA A 35 11.99 -1.00 -13.28
C ALA A 35 12.56 -0.91 -11.86
N LEU A 36 13.01 -2.03 -11.26
CA LEU A 36 13.56 -2.04 -9.91
C LEU A 36 14.96 -1.43 -9.84
N ASP A 37 15.82 -1.65 -10.84
CA ASP A 37 17.14 -1.03 -10.94
C ASP A 37 17.02 0.50 -10.93
N VAL A 38 15.99 1.05 -11.58
CA VAL A 38 15.70 2.49 -11.55
C VAL A 38 15.01 2.88 -10.23
N ALA A 39 13.93 2.21 -9.85
CA ALA A 39 13.13 2.61 -8.70
C ALA A 39 13.93 2.63 -7.39
N THR A 40 14.84 1.69 -7.20
CA THR A 40 15.65 1.59 -5.97
C THR A 40 16.69 2.70 -5.82
N GLN A 41 16.88 3.54 -6.83
CA GLN A 41 17.73 4.74 -6.75
C GLN A 41 17.01 5.97 -6.17
N GLY A 42 15.68 5.97 -6.10
CA GLY A 42 14.91 7.16 -5.71
C GLY A 42 13.70 6.91 -4.79
N PHE A 43 13.08 5.73 -4.87
CA PHE A 43 11.97 5.38 -3.97
C PHE A 43 12.51 4.79 -2.66
N SER A 44 11.87 5.15 -1.54
CA SER A 44 12.24 4.66 -0.21
C SER A 44 11.83 3.20 0.02
N SER A 45 10.88 2.68 -0.76
CA SER A 45 10.29 1.36 -0.54
C SER A 45 9.63 0.75 -1.78
N ILE A 46 9.59 -0.59 -1.84
CA ILE A 46 8.88 -1.38 -2.85
C ILE A 46 7.69 -2.10 -2.22
N TRP A 47 6.53 -2.02 -2.90
CA TRP A 47 5.25 -2.51 -2.40
C TRP A 47 4.65 -3.54 -3.36
N VAL A 48 4.27 -4.71 -2.89
CA VAL A 48 3.76 -5.81 -3.74
C VAL A 48 2.34 -6.21 -3.33
N SER A 49 1.41 -6.28 -4.28
CA SER A 49 0.03 -6.69 -4.03
C SER A 49 -0.13 -8.21 -3.92
N ASP A 50 -0.93 -8.66 -2.94
CA ASP A 50 -1.25 -10.08 -2.70
C ASP A 50 -2.57 -10.45 -3.39
N HIS A 51 -2.49 -10.72 -4.69
CA HIS A 51 -3.57 -11.31 -5.46
C HIS A 51 -3.14 -12.70 -5.93
N LEU A 52 -4.05 -13.67 -5.84
CA LEU A 52 -3.80 -15.06 -6.21
C LEU A 52 -4.40 -15.40 -7.58
N ASN A 53 -5.57 -14.83 -7.89
CA ASN A 53 -6.32 -15.22 -9.08
C ASN A 53 -7.13 -14.07 -9.67
N TYR A 54 -6.84 -13.72 -10.92
CA TYR A 54 -7.67 -12.83 -11.71
C TYR A 54 -7.91 -13.48 -13.07
N ALA A 55 -8.80 -14.47 -13.10
CA ALA A 55 -9.01 -15.33 -14.26
C ALA A 55 -7.68 -15.92 -14.78
N ALA A 56 -7.33 -15.68 -16.06
CA ALA A 56 -6.10 -16.15 -16.68
C ALA A 56 -4.99 -15.07 -16.74
N GLU A 57 -5.17 -13.93 -16.07
CA GLU A 57 -4.16 -12.87 -16.02
C GLU A 57 -2.86 -13.38 -15.41
N TRP A 58 -1.74 -13.06 -16.04
CA TRP A 58 -0.42 -13.44 -15.53
C TRP A 58 -0.13 -12.67 -14.22
N ARG A 59 0.31 -13.39 -13.19
CA ARG A 59 0.63 -12.80 -11.87
C ARG A 59 1.61 -13.67 -11.06
N LEU A 60 2.44 -13.03 -10.26
CA LEU A 60 3.28 -13.66 -9.24
C LEU A 60 2.67 -13.57 -7.84
N GLU A 61 2.91 -14.62 -7.06
CA GLU A 61 2.61 -14.67 -5.64
C GLU A 61 3.51 -13.71 -4.85
N CYS A 62 2.91 -12.96 -3.92
CA CYS A 62 3.55 -11.79 -3.33
C CYS A 62 4.73 -12.11 -2.40
N TRP A 63 4.68 -13.15 -1.56
CA TRP A 63 5.79 -13.51 -0.67
C TRP A 63 7.01 -13.97 -1.45
N THR A 64 6.77 -14.76 -2.50
CA THR A 64 7.81 -15.27 -3.41
C THR A 64 8.51 -14.10 -4.10
N LEU A 65 7.73 -13.19 -4.69
CA LEU A 65 8.27 -12.00 -5.33
C LEU A 65 9.02 -11.10 -4.34
N LEU A 66 8.44 -10.80 -3.17
CA LEU A 66 9.05 -9.90 -2.20
C LEU A 66 10.35 -10.48 -1.61
N SER A 67 10.42 -11.79 -1.39
CA SER A 67 11.65 -12.47 -0.94
C SER A 67 12.76 -12.40 -2.00
N TRP A 68 12.38 -12.55 -3.28
CA TRP A 68 13.32 -12.39 -4.39
C TRP A 68 13.84 -10.94 -4.50
N ILE A 69 12.95 -9.94 -4.34
CA ILE A 69 13.35 -8.52 -4.30
C ILE A 69 14.29 -8.26 -3.12
N ALA A 70 13.97 -8.78 -1.93
CA ALA A 70 14.76 -8.58 -0.71
C ALA A 70 16.22 -9.02 -0.88
N ALA A 71 16.44 -10.17 -1.51
CA ALA A 71 17.76 -10.71 -1.76
C ALA A 71 18.57 -9.92 -2.80
N ARG A 72 17.90 -9.31 -3.77
CA ARG A 72 18.56 -8.66 -4.93
C ARG A 72 18.77 -7.16 -4.75
N TYR A 73 17.90 -6.48 -4.00
CA TYR A 73 17.91 -5.04 -3.84
C TYR A 73 18.05 -4.66 -2.35
N PRO A 74 19.29 -4.58 -1.83
CA PRO A 74 19.53 -4.13 -0.46
C PRO A 74 19.19 -2.63 -0.31
N GLY A 75 18.89 -2.21 0.92
CA GLY A 75 18.71 -0.79 1.29
C GLY A 75 17.30 -0.22 1.13
N VAL A 76 16.48 -0.73 0.22
CA VAL A 76 15.10 -0.24 -0.01
C VAL A 76 14.08 -0.86 0.95
N GLY A 77 13.11 -0.12 1.48
CA GLY A 77 12.03 -0.69 2.29
C GLY A 77 11.19 -1.72 1.52
N LEU A 78 10.62 -2.72 2.20
CA LEU A 78 9.83 -3.76 1.55
C LEU A 78 8.47 -3.90 2.22
N SER A 79 7.42 -4.00 1.42
CA SER A 79 6.09 -4.19 1.99
C SER A 79 5.09 -4.85 1.05
N THR A 80 4.00 -5.30 1.63
CA THR A 80 2.81 -5.80 0.95
C THR A 80 1.77 -4.69 0.83
N ILE A 81 1.00 -4.62 -0.27
CA ILE A 81 -0.04 -3.61 -0.48
C ILE A 81 -1.35 -4.21 -1.03
N VAL A 82 -2.26 -4.73 -0.21
CA VAL A 82 -1.98 -5.30 1.12
C VAL A 82 -2.22 -6.80 1.08
N MET A 83 -1.53 -7.53 1.95
CA MET A 83 -1.69 -8.95 2.20
C MET A 83 -3.11 -9.25 2.70
N SER A 84 -3.76 -10.25 2.11
CA SER A 84 -5.12 -10.64 2.48
C SER A 84 -5.10 -11.60 3.68
N ASN A 85 -5.73 -11.19 4.78
CA ASN A 85 -5.84 -12.02 6.00
C ASN A 85 -6.50 -13.38 5.75
N SER A 86 -7.39 -13.47 4.76
CA SER A 86 -8.14 -14.70 4.50
C SER A 86 -7.33 -15.77 3.75
N PHE A 87 -6.20 -15.41 3.14
CA PHE A 87 -5.46 -16.36 2.28
C PHE A 87 -4.58 -17.33 3.05
N ARG A 88 -4.13 -16.94 4.25
CA ARG A 88 -3.17 -17.71 5.04
C ARG A 88 -3.50 -17.54 6.52
N HIS A 89 -3.29 -18.59 7.30
CA HIS A 89 -3.48 -18.51 8.76
C HIS A 89 -2.55 -17.43 9.35
N PRO A 90 -3.00 -16.60 10.30
CA PRO A 90 -2.18 -15.51 10.84
C PRO A 90 -0.88 -15.97 11.51
N SER A 91 -0.84 -17.16 12.10
CA SER A 91 0.42 -17.75 12.61
C SER A 91 1.45 -18.01 11.50
N LEU A 92 0.99 -18.45 10.32
CA LEU A 92 1.87 -18.62 9.16
C LEU A 92 2.35 -17.25 8.64
N VAL A 93 1.46 -16.26 8.60
CA VAL A 93 1.82 -14.87 8.25
C VAL A 93 2.88 -14.32 9.22
N ALA A 94 2.70 -14.51 10.52
CA ALA A 94 3.67 -14.08 11.54
C ALA A 94 5.06 -14.71 11.31
N LYS A 95 5.11 -16.02 11.03
CA LYS A 95 6.35 -16.76 10.77
C LYS A 95 7.03 -16.32 9.47
N MET A 96 6.28 -16.14 8.38
CA MET A 96 6.82 -15.66 7.11
C MET A 96 7.36 -14.24 7.23
N ALA A 97 6.61 -13.34 7.88
CA ALA A 97 7.03 -11.97 8.13
C ALA A 97 8.28 -11.90 9.03
N ALA A 98 8.36 -12.71 10.09
CA ALA A 98 9.56 -12.78 10.92
C ALA A 98 10.79 -13.26 10.14
N SER A 99 10.60 -14.25 9.26
CA SER A 99 11.68 -14.76 8.39
C SER A 99 12.12 -13.69 7.38
N LEU A 100 11.18 -13.01 6.73
CA LEU A 100 11.49 -11.93 5.79
C LEU A 100 12.09 -10.72 6.49
N GLN A 101 11.71 -10.43 7.73
CA GLN A 101 12.31 -9.36 8.52
C GLN A 101 13.81 -9.58 8.70
N VAL A 102 14.23 -10.82 8.99
CA VAL A 102 15.66 -11.19 9.05
C VAL A 102 16.31 -11.09 7.67
N LEU A 103 15.71 -11.67 6.63
CA LEU A 103 16.26 -11.66 5.26
C LEU A 103 16.35 -10.26 4.66
N SER A 104 15.53 -9.33 5.13
CA SER A 104 15.54 -7.93 4.71
C SER A 104 16.32 -7.02 5.67
N GLU A 105 17.01 -7.57 6.66
CA GLU A 105 17.78 -6.78 7.64
C GLU A 105 16.92 -5.69 8.33
N GLY A 106 15.69 -6.05 8.69
CA GLY A 106 14.79 -5.17 9.43
C GLY A 106 13.93 -4.22 8.59
N ARG A 107 13.98 -4.32 7.26
CA ARG A 107 13.33 -3.35 6.34
C ARG A 107 11.89 -3.71 5.94
N PHE A 108 11.31 -4.79 6.47
CA PHE A 108 9.98 -5.22 6.08
C PHE A 108 8.86 -4.58 6.91
N THR A 109 7.80 -4.16 6.21
CA THR A 109 6.53 -3.70 6.77
C THR A 109 5.42 -4.63 6.29
N LEU A 110 4.61 -5.16 7.20
CA LEU A 110 3.44 -5.98 6.86
C LEU A 110 2.24 -5.07 6.55
N GLY A 111 1.97 -4.81 5.28
CA GLY A 111 0.70 -4.24 4.86
C GLY A 111 -0.38 -5.31 4.84
N TYR A 112 -1.42 -5.14 5.64
CA TYR A 112 -2.42 -6.18 5.95
C TYR A 112 -3.84 -5.66 5.77
N GLY A 113 -4.72 -6.52 5.24
CA GLY A 113 -6.12 -6.17 4.98
C GLY A 113 -7.06 -7.36 5.11
N ALA A 114 -8.36 -7.08 5.13
CA ALA A 114 -9.40 -8.08 5.37
C ALA A 114 -9.70 -8.98 4.15
N GLY A 115 -9.12 -8.71 2.98
CA GLY A 115 -9.50 -9.34 1.72
C GLY A 115 -10.81 -8.79 1.14
N TRP A 116 -10.81 -8.51 -0.16
CA TRP A 116 -11.93 -7.78 -0.80
C TRP A 116 -12.48 -8.46 -2.05
N HIS A 117 -11.69 -9.28 -2.75
CA HIS A 117 -12.11 -9.83 -4.04
C HIS A 117 -12.68 -11.24 -3.88
N GLU A 118 -14.01 -11.37 -3.96
CA GLU A 118 -14.70 -12.65 -3.78
C GLU A 118 -14.33 -13.70 -4.84
N GLY A 119 -14.07 -13.25 -6.08
CA GLY A 119 -13.78 -14.15 -7.20
C GLY A 119 -12.54 -15.01 -6.97
N GLU A 120 -11.47 -14.42 -6.44
CA GLU A 120 -10.23 -15.16 -6.18
C GLU A 120 -10.34 -16.09 -4.98
N HIS A 121 -11.12 -15.71 -3.97
CA HIS A 121 -11.40 -16.58 -2.83
C HIS A 121 -12.08 -17.86 -3.30
N LYS A 122 -13.16 -17.74 -4.09
CA LYS A 122 -13.88 -18.88 -4.64
C LYS A 122 -13.00 -19.74 -5.56
N ALA A 123 -12.21 -19.11 -6.43
CA ALA A 123 -11.34 -19.83 -7.36
C ALA A 123 -10.27 -20.67 -6.64
N PHE A 124 -9.76 -20.19 -5.50
CA PHE A 124 -8.74 -20.87 -4.70
C PHE A 124 -9.31 -21.75 -3.58
N GLY A 125 -10.64 -21.90 -3.49
CA GLY A 125 -11.29 -22.69 -2.43
C GLY A 125 -11.15 -22.08 -1.04
N ILE A 126 -11.01 -20.76 -0.95
CA ILE A 126 -10.87 -20.01 0.29
C ILE A 126 -12.24 -19.44 0.68
N ASP A 127 -12.62 -19.59 1.94
CA ASP A 127 -13.87 -19.02 2.45
C ASP A 127 -13.90 -17.50 2.30
N TYR A 128 -15.06 -16.97 1.90
CA TYR A 128 -15.30 -15.53 1.81
C TYR A 128 -16.44 -15.10 2.76
N PRO A 129 -16.16 -14.96 4.07
CA PRO A 129 -17.15 -14.51 5.04
C PRO A 129 -17.68 -13.10 4.72
N ARG A 130 -18.79 -12.71 5.35
CA ARG A 130 -19.34 -11.34 5.19
C ARG A 130 -18.32 -10.27 5.60
N PRO A 131 -18.35 -9.06 5.00
CA PRO A 131 -17.33 -8.03 5.23
C PRO A 131 -17.06 -7.72 6.71
N GLY A 132 -18.12 -7.64 7.52
CA GLY A 132 -18.01 -7.38 8.94
C GLY A 132 -17.20 -8.44 9.69
N GLU A 133 -17.35 -9.72 9.33
CA GLU A 133 -16.61 -10.81 9.95
C GLU A 133 -15.15 -10.83 9.50
N ARG A 134 -14.87 -10.54 8.21
CA ARG A 134 -13.49 -10.46 7.71
C ARG A 134 -12.67 -9.38 8.43
N ILE A 135 -13.30 -8.26 8.77
CA ILE A 135 -12.64 -7.20 9.56
C ILE A 135 -12.45 -7.62 11.02
N ASP A 136 -13.41 -8.32 11.62
CA ASP A 136 -13.26 -8.85 12.99
C ASP A 136 -12.12 -9.90 13.04
N ARG A 137 -12.00 -10.75 12.02
CA ARG A 137 -10.87 -11.68 11.83
C ARG A 137 -9.54 -10.93 11.66
N LEU A 138 -9.51 -9.84 10.88
CA LEU A 138 -8.31 -9.01 10.73
C LEU A 138 -7.86 -8.43 12.08
N GLU A 139 -8.79 -7.90 12.89
CA GLU A 139 -8.48 -7.36 14.24
C GLU A 139 -7.84 -8.42 15.14
N GLU A 140 -8.40 -9.64 15.12
CA GLU A 140 -7.90 -10.76 15.91
C GLU A 140 -6.54 -11.27 15.42
N ALA A 141 -6.36 -11.35 14.10
CA ALA A 141 -5.11 -11.75 13.47
C ALA A 141 -3.95 -10.81 13.81
N ILE A 142 -4.18 -9.49 13.83
CA ILE A 142 -3.14 -8.51 14.20
C ILE A 142 -2.65 -8.74 15.63
N GLN A 143 -3.57 -9.00 16.56
CA GLN A 143 -3.22 -9.28 17.96
C GLN A 143 -2.41 -10.58 18.08
N LEU A 144 -2.85 -11.65 17.42
CA LEU A 144 -2.13 -12.93 17.39
C LEU A 144 -0.72 -12.78 16.80
N ILE A 145 -0.59 -12.08 15.67
CA ILE A 145 0.70 -11.84 15.01
C ILE A 145 1.64 -11.06 15.93
N ARG A 146 1.16 -9.99 16.60
CA ARG A 146 1.98 -9.24 17.55
C ARG A 146 2.42 -10.09 18.74
N ALA A 147 1.52 -10.89 19.32
CA ALA A 147 1.85 -11.79 20.42
C ALA A 147 2.98 -12.76 20.02
N LEU A 148 2.91 -13.36 18.82
CA LEU A 148 3.97 -14.23 18.31
C LEU A 148 5.33 -13.54 18.17
N TRP A 149 5.38 -12.26 17.80
CA TRP A 149 6.63 -11.51 17.64
C TRP A 149 7.19 -10.98 18.97
N THR A 150 6.35 -10.77 19.98
CA THR A 150 6.72 -10.01 21.18
C THR A 150 6.65 -10.80 22.49
N GLU A 151 5.91 -11.90 22.53
CA GLU A 151 5.56 -12.62 23.76
C GLU A 151 5.84 -14.13 23.66
N ALA A 152 6.68 -14.57 22.71
CA ALA A 152 6.98 -15.99 22.51
C ALA A 152 7.60 -16.66 23.78
N PRO A 153 7.18 -17.89 24.18
CA PRO A 153 6.08 -18.67 23.61
C PRO A 153 4.71 -18.01 23.81
N ALA A 154 4.00 -17.79 22.71
CA ALA A 154 2.72 -17.08 22.73
C ALA A 154 1.57 -18.08 22.74
N SER A 155 0.60 -17.85 23.61
CA SER A 155 -0.72 -18.49 23.56
C SER A 155 -1.77 -17.42 23.33
N PHE A 156 -2.73 -17.70 22.45
CA PHE A 156 -3.78 -16.77 22.08
C PHE A 156 -5.06 -17.57 21.89
N SER A 157 -6.17 -17.10 22.47
CA SER A 157 -7.48 -17.73 22.37
C SER A 157 -8.50 -16.67 21.98
N GLY A 158 -8.73 -16.52 20.69
CA GLY A 158 -9.73 -15.63 20.13
C GLY A 158 -10.95 -16.38 19.62
N ARG A 159 -11.84 -15.64 18.96
CA ARG A 159 -13.07 -16.21 18.38
C ARG A 159 -12.80 -16.99 17.10
N PHE A 160 -11.81 -16.57 16.33
CA PHE A 160 -11.51 -17.10 14.99
C PHE A 160 -10.20 -17.88 14.93
N TYR A 161 -9.24 -17.55 15.78
CA TYR A 161 -7.90 -18.10 15.79
C TYR A 161 -7.49 -18.48 17.21
N SER A 162 -6.78 -19.59 17.32
CA SER A 162 -6.21 -20.05 18.57
C SER A 162 -4.82 -20.63 18.31
N ILE A 163 -3.88 -20.35 19.21
CA ILE A 163 -2.53 -20.93 19.27
C ILE A 163 -2.17 -21.23 20.72
N GLN A 164 -1.34 -22.25 20.92
CA GLN A 164 -0.85 -22.67 22.23
C GLN A 164 0.66 -22.80 22.18
N GLU A 165 1.36 -22.14 23.11
CA GLU A 165 2.81 -22.20 23.31
C GLU A 165 3.63 -22.09 22.02
N ALA A 166 3.20 -21.22 21.10
CA ALA A 166 3.77 -21.12 19.77
C ALA A 166 4.95 -20.14 19.73
N HIS A 167 5.96 -20.50 18.93
CA HIS A 167 7.13 -19.68 18.65
C HIS A 167 7.16 -19.25 17.18
N ALA A 168 7.53 -17.99 16.92
CA ALA A 168 7.80 -17.47 15.59
C ALA A 168 9.29 -17.12 15.41
N GLU A 169 10.19 -18.05 15.76
CA GLU A 169 11.63 -17.87 15.56
C GLU A 169 12.01 -17.78 14.07
N PRO A 170 13.04 -17.02 13.65
CA PRO A 170 13.79 -16.09 14.47
C PRO A 170 12.89 -14.95 14.94
N ARG A 171 12.96 -14.59 16.23
CA ARG A 171 12.24 -13.44 16.74
C ARG A 171 12.64 -12.20 15.94
N PRO A 172 11.70 -11.46 15.32
CA PRO A 172 12.07 -10.34 14.48
C PRO A 172 12.56 -9.16 15.33
N ASP A 173 13.72 -8.64 14.97
CA ASP A 173 14.28 -7.41 15.53
C ASP A 173 14.84 -6.55 14.38
N PRO A 174 14.30 -5.34 14.13
CA PRO A 174 13.12 -4.76 14.79
C PRO A 174 11.84 -5.54 14.47
N VAL A 175 10.81 -5.40 15.32
CA VAL A 175 9.48 -5.95 15.05
C VAL A 175 8.88 -5.25 13.81
N PRO A 176 8.33 -5.98 12.82
CA PRO A 176 7.77 -5.39 11.62
C PRO A 176 6.61 -4.46 11.97
N LYS A 177 6.51 -3.34 11.25
CA LYS A 177 5.34 -2.46 11.32
C LYS A 177 4.15 -3.13 10.65
N ILE A 178 2.95 -2.93 11.21
CA ILE A 178 1.70 -3.38 10.60
C ILE A 178 0.96 -2.17 10.04
N MET A 179 0.85 -2.13 8.71
CA MET A 179 0.05 -1.13 8.00
C MET A 179 -1.31 -1.74 7.66
N VAL A 180 -2.41 -1.14 8.12
CA VAL A 180 -3.76 -1.63 7.79
C VAL A 180 -4.31 -0.90 6.58
N GLY A 181 -4.69 -1.65 5.54
CA GLY A 181 -5.33 -1.14 4.34
C GLY A 181 -6.85 -1.12 4.43
N GLY A 182 -7.45 0.01 4.03
CA GLY A 182 -8.90 0.17 3.85
C GLY A 182 -9.50 1.34 4.64
N ALA A 183 -10.73 1.74 4.26
CA ALA A 183 -11.38 2.96 4.74
C ALA A 183 -12.83 2.77 5.22
N GLY A 184 -13.17 1.56 5.65
CA GLY A 184 -14.46 1.26 6.28
C GLY A 184 -14.62 2.01 7.60
N GLU A 185 -15.52 3.00 7.63
CA GLU A 185 -15.61 3.97 8.73
C GLU A 185 -15.95 3.37 10.09
N LYS A 186 -16.84 2.36 10.12
CA LYS A 186 -17.33 1.81 11.39
C LYS A 186 -16.40 0.78 12.02
N LYS A 187 -15.73 -0.02 11.20
CA LYS A 187 -14.92 -1.16 11.66
C LYS A 187 -13.45 -1.02 11.31
N THR A 188 -13.10 -0.85 10.02
CA THR A 188 -11.70 -0.79 9.59
C THR A 188 -10.93 0.35 10.25
N LEU A 189 -11.46 1.58 10.24
CA LEU A 189 -10.77 2.72 10.86
C LEU A 189 -10.69 2.58 12.40
N ARG A 190 -11.61 1.84 13.02
CA ARG A 190 -11.51 1.49 14.44
C ARG A 190 -10.39 0.48 14.70
N VAL A 191 -10.21 -0.52 13.82
CA VAL A 191 -9.08 -1.46 13.89
C VAL A 191 -7.75 -0.73 13.70
N VAL A 192 -7.70 0.21 12.75
CA VAL A 192 -6.53 1.09 12.55
C VAL A 192 -6.20 1.84 13.84
N ALA A 193 -7.18 2.54 14.41
CA ALA A 193 -7.01 3.29 15.65
C ALA A 193 -6.48 2.41 16.79
N LYS A 194 -7.01 1.19 16.96
CA LYS A 194 -6.58 0.31 18.05
C LYS A 194 -5.21 -0.34 17.86
N HIS A 195 -4.88 -0.81 16.66
CA HIS A 195 -3.84 -1.84 16.49
C HIS A 195 -2.77 -1.55 15.43
N ALA A 196 -3.07 -0.69 14.45
CA ALA A 196 -2.17 -0.48 13.32
C ALA A 196 -1.04 0.49 13.66
N ASP A 197 0.18 0.24 13.15
CA ASP A 197 1.22 1.27 13.16
C ASP A 197 0.91 2.32 12.09
N TRP A 198 0.53 1.87 10.90
CA TRP A 198 0.30 2.71 9.72
C TRP A 198 -1.09 2.47 9.15
N TRP A 199 -1.66 3.47 8.48
CA TRP A 199 -2.92 3.37 7.74
C TRP A 199 -2.68 3.59 6.26
N ASN A 200 -3.30 2.77 5.40
CA ASN A 200 -3.34 3.00 3.96
C ASN A 200 -4.78 3.16 3.47
N ASP A 201 -5.02 4.22 2.70
CA ASP A 201 -6.20 4.37 1.86
C ASP A 201 -5.79 4.44 0.39
N VAL A 202 -6.78 4.41 -0.48
CA VAL A 202 -6.64 4.65 -1.90
C VAL A 202 -7.02 6.08 -2.24
N ALA A 203 -6.60 6.54 -3.41
CA ALA A 203 -6.97 7.83 -3.95
C ALA A 203 -8.49 8.04 -4.02
N ARG A 204 -8.95 9.19 -3.50
CA ARG A 204 -10.36 9.63 -3.47
C ARG A 204 -10.41 11.15 -3.70
N PRO A 205 -11.58 11.74 -3.98
CA PRO A 205 -11.72 13.19 -3.92
C PRO A 205 -11.26 13.72 -2.56
N LEU A 206 -10.55 14.86 -2.54
CA LEU A 206 -9.96 15.40 -1.32
C LEU A 206 -10.95 15.62 -0.16
N PRO A 207 -12.21 16.07 -0.40
CA PRO A 207 -13.19 16.17 0.69
C PRO A 207 -13.48 14.83 1.36
N GLU A 208 -13.55 13.74 0.59
CA GLU A 208 -13.74 12.40 1.15
C GLU A 208 -12.51 11.95 1.93
N LEU A 209 -11.31 12.25 1.44
CA LEU A 209 -10.07 11.90 2.13
C LEU A 209 -9.94 12.63 3.47
N ARG A 210 -10.29 13.93 3.51
CA ARG A 210 -10.41 14.71 4.76
C ARG A 210 -11.42 14.08 5.71
N HIS A 211 -12.57 13.67 5.20
CA HIS A 211 -13.58 12.99 6.00
C HIS A 211 -13.06 11.68 6.61
N LYS A 212 -12.32 10.86 5.87
CA LYS A 212 -11.72 9.62 6.41
C LYS A 212 -10.71 9.89 7.52
N LEU A 213 -9.88 10.92 7.38
CA LEU A 213 -8.96 11.37 8.42
C LEU A 213 -9.71 11.81 9.70
N GLU A 214 -10.80 12.55 9.55
CA GLU A 214 -11.66 12.94 10.69
C GLU A 214 -12.30 11.75 11.37
N VAL A 215 -12.79 10.77 10.60
CA VAL A 215 -13.35 9.53 11.16
C VAL A 215 -12.28 8.77 11.94
N LEU A 216 -11.07 8.62 11.38
CA LEU A 216 -9.97 7.97 12.07
C LEU A 216 -9.60 8.71 13.36
N ARG A 217 -9.54 10.04 13.33
CA ARG A 217 -9.29 10.86 14.52
C ARG A 217 -10.32 10.61 15.61
N ARG A 218 -11.61 10.56 15.29
CA ARG A 218 -12.66 10.21 16.27
C ARG A 218 -12.44 8.84 16.89
N HIS A 219 -12.12 7.82 16.09
CA HIS A 219 -11.79 6.49 16.63
C HIS A 219 -10.55 6.51 17.53
N CYS A 220 -9.54 7.31 17.19
CA CYS A 220 -8.35 7.50 18.03
C CYS A 220 -8.72 8.15 19.37
N ASP A 221 -9.54 9.21 19.35
CA ASP A 221 -10.05 9.88 20.55
C ASP A 221 -10.83 8.91 21.44
N GLU A 222 -11.70 8.07 20.85
CA GLU A 222 -12.52 7.07 21.56
C GLU A 222 -11.67 5.99 22.25
N VAL A 223 -10.53 5.60 21.67
CA VAL A 223 -9.63 4.57 22.25
C VAL A 223 -8.45 5.17 23.01
N GLY A 224 -8.39 6.50 23.15
CA GLY A 224 -7.33 7.20 23.86
C GLY A 224 -5.95 7.12 23.20
N ARG A 225 -5.89 6.99 21.87
CA ARG A 225 -4.62 6.92 21.11
C ARG A 225 -4.31 8.24 20.44
N ASP A 226 -3.04 8.63 20.46
CA ASP A 226 -2.57 9.77 19.66
C ASP A 226 -2.75 9.49 18.15
N PHE A 227 -3.57 10.29 17.49
CA PHE A 227 -3.78 10.26 16.04
C PHE A 227 -2.46 10.37 15.26
N ASN A 228 -1.49 11.14 15.75
CA ASN A 228 -0.21 11.36 15.08
C ASN A 228 0.77 10.18 15.23
N SER A 229 0.52 9.27 16.17
CA SER A 229 1.28 8.02 16.29
C SER A 229 1.02 7.03 15.15
N ILE A 230 -0.03 7.26 14.35
CA ILE A 230 -0.37 6.45 13.18
C ILE A 230 0.18 7.14 11.93
N ARG A 231 1.08 6.46 11.23
CA ARG A 231 1.59 6.93 9.93
C ARG A 231 0.48 6.89 8.88
N LYS A 232 0.28 7.93 8.08
CA LYS A 232 -0.77 7.95 7.03
C LYS A 232 -0.13 7.80 5.67
N THR A 233 -0.56 6.75 4.97
CA THR A 233 -0.08 6.39 3.65
C THR A 233 -1.22 6.41 2.63
N LEU A 234 -0.91 6.70 1.37
CA LEU A 234 -1.89 6.71 0.30
C LEU A 234 -1.39 5.97 -0.93
N SER A 235 -2.22 5.08 -1.46
CA SER A 235 -1.98 4.39 -2.73
C SER A 235 -2.65 5.15 -3.88
N ILE A 236 -1.85 5.64 -4.84
CA ILE A 236 -2.35 6.50 -5.92
C ILE A 236 -1.53 6.34 -7.21
N ALA A 237 -2.20 6.33 -8.36
CA ALA A 237 -1.54 6.33 -9.67
C ALA A 237 -0.99 7.72 -10.01
N THR A 238 0.17 7.77 -10.67
CA THR A 238 0.79 9.02 -11.13
C THR A 238 0.95 9.02 -12.64
N PHE A 239 0.38 10.05 -13.28
CA PHE A 239 0.51 10.34 -14.70
C PHE A 239 1.34 11.62 -14.87
N ILE A 240 2.61 11.49 -15.22
CA ILE A 240 3.51 12.63 -15.34
C ILE A 240 4.11 12.71 -16.74
N ASP A 241 4.09 13.91 -17.32
CA ASP A 241 4.68 14.20 -18.62
C ASP A 241 5.12 15.68 -18.62
N LYS A 242 6.21 16.02 -19.30
CA LYS A 242 6.62 17.43 -19.49
C LYS A 242 5.51 18.31 -20.10
N SER A 243 4.55 17.71 -20.81
CA SER A 243 3.32 18.36 -21.28
C SER A 243 2.15 18.03 -20.37
N HIS A 244 1.68 19.04 -19.64
CA HIS A 244 0.52 18.96 -18.76
C HIS A 244 -0.69 18.27 -19.41
N SER A 245 -1.04 18.68 -20.63
CA SER A 245 -2.19 18.14 -21.37
C SER A 245 -2.06 16.66 -21.72
N ARG A 246 -0.85 16.16 -22.00
CA ARG A 246 -0.61 14.75 -22.31
C ARG A 246 -0.76 13.87 -21.09
N ALA A 247 -0.23 14.33 -19.95
CA ALA A 247 -0.43 13.66 -18.67
C ALA A 247 -1.91 13.56 -18.31
N LEU A 248 -2.68 14.63 -18.52
CA LEU A 248 -4.12 14.62 -18.28
C LEU A 248 -4.87 13.67 -19.22
N GLU A 249 -4.56 13.70 -20.51
CA GLU A 249 -5.16 12.80 -21.52
C GLU A 249 -4.91 11.32 -21.17
N ARG A 250 -3.67 10.98 -20.82
CA ARG A 250 -3.25 9.63 -20.40
C ARG A 250 -3.93 9.15 -19.12
N ALA A 251 -4.14 10.05 -18.17
CA ALA A 251 -4.93 9.78 -16.97
C ALA A 251 -6.43 9.58 -17.26
N GLY A 252 -6.86 9.74 -18.52
CA GLY A 252 -8.26 9.63 -18.94
C GLY A 252 -9.09 10.87 -18.58
N PHE A 253 -8.45 12.01 -18.31
CA PHE A 253 -9.16 13.29 -18.17
C PHE A 253 -9.50 13.83 -19.57
N SER A 254 -10.78 14.07 -19.83
CA SER A 254 -11.22 14.66 -21.09
C SER A 254 -10.75 16.11 -21.21
N VAL A 255 -9.82 16.39 -22.13
CA VAL A 255 -9.35 17.75 -22.48
C VAL A 255 -10.36 18.48 -23.40
N ARG A 256 -11.38 17.77 -23.91
CA ARG A 256 -12.51 18.36 -24.65
C ARG A 256 -13.52 18.96 -23.69
N ASP A 257 -13.18 20.16 -23.24
CA ASP A 257 -14.04 21.33 -23.03
C ASP A 257 -13.20 22.29 -22.20
N GLY A 258 -12.75 23.39 -22.82
CA GLY A 258 -11.94 24.41 -22.17
C GLY A 258 -12.70 25.01 -20.97
N LYS A 259 -12.45 24.42 -19.79
CA LYS A 259 -13.27 24.42 -18.56
C LYS A 259 -14.47 23.47 -18.64
N THR A 260 -14.67 22.66 -17.60
CA THR A 260 -16.04 22.20 -17.30
C THR A 260 -16.87 23.40 -16.83
N ALA A 261 -18.17 23.38 -17.12
CA ALA A 261 -19.11 24.50 -17.04
C ALA A 261 -19.29 25.21 -15.67
N THR A 262 -18.48 24.91 -14.64
CA THR A 262 -18.63 25.47 -13.28
C THR A 262 -17.33 25.91 -12.59
N GLY A 263 -16.15 25.82 -13.22
CA GLY A 263 -14.92 26.43 -12.68
C GLY A 263 -14.42 25.85 -11.33
N ARG A 264 -14.32 24.53 -11.19
CA ARG A 264 -13.72 23.85 -10.01
C ARG A 264 -12.65 22.80 -10.36
N PRO A 265 -11.72 22.47 -9.43
CA PRO A 265 -10.50 21.70 -9.70
C PRO A 265 -10.69 20.16 -9.66
N LEU A 266 -9.87 19.49 -10.49
CA LEU A 266 -9.33 18.10 -10.61
C LEU A 266 -9.95 16.88 -9.88
N TYR A 267 -11.01 16.98 -9.07
CA TYR A 267 -11.45 15.89 -8.18
C TYR A 267 -12.90 15.43 -8.37
N THR A 268 -13.52 15.62 -9.54
CA THR A 268 -14.97 15.36 -9.70
C THR A 268 -15.36 14.26 -10.68
N SER A 269 -14.42 13.53 -11.31
CA SER A 269 -14.77 12.58 -12.38
C SER A 269 -14.16 11.20 -12.20
N GLY A 270 -14.44 10.50 -11.09
CA GLY A 270 -14.31 9.03 -10.94
C GLY A 270 -12.92 8.40 -11.11
N ASN A 271 -11.94 9.14 -11.61
CA ASN A 271 -10.53 8.80 -11.79
C ASN A 271 -9.73 9.72 -10.86
N THR A 272 -9.42 9.23 -9.68
CA THR A 272 -8.62 9.92 -8.66
C THR A 272 -7.17 9.52 -8.84
N ALA A 273 -6.46 10.22 -9.73
CA ALA A 273 -5.04 10.05 -9.97
C ALA A 273 -4.33 11.40 -9.83
N VAL A 274 -3.03 11.36 -9.53
CA VAL A 274 -2.18 12.54 -9.66
C VAL A 274 -1.76 12.65 -11.11
N ALA A 275 -2.01 13.80 -11.73
CA ALA A 275 -1.68 14.00 -13.14
C ALA A 275 -1.21 15.41 -13.46
N GLY A 276 -0.26 15.53 -14.38
CA GLY A 276 0.19 16.81 -14.94
C GLY A 276 1.67 16.85 -15.28
N ASP A 277 2.17 18.06 -15.52
CA ASP A 277 3.60 18.35 -15.54
C ASP A 277 4.23 18.26 -14.13
N PRO A 278 5.57 18.24 -14.00
CA PRO A 278 6.21 18.10 -12.69
C PRO A 278 5.78 19.14 -11.66
N SER A 279 5.47 20.37 -12.06
CA SER A 279 4.99 21.40 -11.12
C SER A 279 3.60 21.05 -10.58
N ALA A 280 2.67 20.71 -11.48
CA ALA A 280 1.32 20.32 -11.09
C ALA A 280 1.30 19.06 -10.21
N VAL A 281 2.18 18.10 -10.49
CA VAL A 281 2.33 16.88 -9.68
C VAL A 281 2.86 17.21 -8.28
N ARG A 282 3.87 18.08 -8.17
CA ARG A 282 4.37 18.53 -6.85
C ARG A 282 3.31 19.24 -6.04
N ASP A 283 2.51 20.12 -6.65
CA ASP A 283 1.48 20.86 -5.93
C ASP A 283 0.39 19.93 -5.36
N GLN A 284 -0.01 18.90 -6.13
CA GLN A 284 -0.94 17.87 -5.65
C GLN A 284 -0.36 17.05 -4.48
N TYR A 285 0.93 16.68 -4.53
CA TYR A 285 1.56 15.97 -3.41
C TYR A 285 1.78 16.85 -2.19
N LYS A 286 2.05 18.15 -2.36
CA LYS A 286 2.08 19.12 -1.26
C LYS A 286 0.72 19.19 -0.57
N GLU A 287 -0.38 19.18 -1.32
CA GLU A 287 -1.72 19.16 -0.72
C GLU A 287 -1.97 17.90 0.10
N LEU A 288 -1.56 16.72 -0.37
CA LEU A 288 -1.65 15.47 0.38
C LEU A 288 -0.75 15.48 1.64
N ARG A 289 0.47 16.00 1.52
CA ARG A 289 1.38 16.19 2.67
C ARG A 289 0.77 17.10 3.72
N ASP A 290 0.17 18.21 3.30
CA ASP A 290 -0.45 19.18 4.21
C ASP A 290 -1.71 18.62 4.89
N MET A 291 -2.30 17.55 4.34
CA MET A 291 -3.34 16.74 5.01
C MET A 291 -2.78 15.74 6.02
N GLY A 292 -1.47 15.52 6.06
CA GLY A 292 -0.78 14.62 6.98
C GLY A 292 -0.38 13.27 6.39
N PHE A 293 -0.44 13.09 5.07
CA PHE A 293 0.14 11.90 4.43
C PHE A 293 1.65 12.06 4.29
N ASP A 294 2.40 11.08 4.77
CA ASP A 294 3.87 11.11 4.82
C ASP A 294 4.53 9.95 4.05
N LEU A 295 3.72 9.10 3.40
CA LEU A 295 4.16 8.08 2.45
C LEU A 295 3.14 7.91 1.32
N ILE A 296 3.59 8.11 0.09
CA ILE A 296 2.79 7.84 -1.10
C ILE A 296 3.32 6.57 -1.76
N VAL A 297 2.45 5.58 -1.90
CA VAL A 297 2.73 4.37 -2.69
C VAL A 297 2.16 4.60 -4.09
N THR A 298 3.03 4.68 -5.08
CA THR A 298 2.62 5.01 -6.45
C THR A 298 3.09 4.00 -7.48
N PHE A 299 2.43 4.04 -8.63
CA PHE A 299 2.77 3.31 -9.83
C PHE A 299 2.53 4.22 -11.04
N PHE A 300 3.19 3.86 -12.14
CA PHE A 300 3.13 4.55 -13.42
C PHE A 300 2.42 3.66 -14.43
N GLU A 301 1.90 4.27 -15.49
CA GLU A 301 1.02 3.60 -16.47
C GLU A 301 1.72 2.51 -17.30
N ASP A 302 2.98 2.74 -17.66
CA ASP A 302 3.75 1.86 -18.54
C ASP A 302 4.89 1.24 -17.74
N PHE A 303 4.91 -0.09 -17.69
CA PHE A 303 5.91 -0.86 -16.98
C PHE A 303 7.23 -0.97 -17.77
N GLN A 304 7.14 -0.90 -19.09
CA GLN A 304 8.28 -0.98 -20.00
C GLN A 304 8.90 0.39 -20.30
N ASP A 305 8.09 1.46 -20.31
CA ASP A 305 8.58 2.83 -20.46
C ASP A 305 8.79 3.52 -19.10
N LEU A 306 10.05 3.53 -18.67
CA LEU A 306 10.46 4.16 -17.40
C LEU A 306 10.61 5.68 -17.47
N SER A 307 10.27 6.33 -18.59
CA SER A 307 10.42 7.78 -18.77
C SER A 307 9.63 8.59 -17.72
N ALA A 308 8.39 8.19 -17.43
CA ALA A 308 7.55 8.82 -16.42
C ALA A 308 8.15 8.65 -15.00
N MET A 309 8.65 7.46 -14.68
CA MET A 309 9.29 7.17 -13.39
C MET A 309 10.56 7.99 -13.21
N LYS A 310 11.42 8.07 -14.23
CA LYS A 310 12.65 8.87 -14.20
C LYS A 310 12.34 10.36 -14.06
N LEU A 311 11.39 10.87 -14.85
CA LEU A 311 10.93 12.26 -14.74
C LEU A 311 10.42 12.57 -13.33
N PHE A 312 9.67 11.65 -12.72
CA PHE A 312 9.20 11.78 -11.34
C PHE A 312 10.35 11.79 -10.33
N MET A 313 11.30 10.88 -10.45
CA MET A 313 12.47 10.80 -9.58
C MET A 313 13.37 12.04 -9.69
N ASP A 314 13.52 12.59 -10.89
CA ASP A 314 14.42 13.72 -11.14
C ASP A 314 13.80 15.07 -10.76
N GLU A 315 12.48 15.25 -10.99
CA GLU A 315 11.83 16.56 -10.89
C GLU A 315 10.83 16.67 -9.72
N VAL A 316 10.40 15.56 -9.11
CA VAL A 316 9.39 15.58 -8.05
C VAL A 316 9.96 15.16 -6.70
N ILE A 317 10.60 13.98 -6.61
CA ILE A 317 11.12 13.46 -5.33
C ILE A 317 12.09 14.44 -4.61
N PRO A 318 13.02 15.14 -5.30
CA PRO A 318 13.99 16.01 -4.63
C PRO A 318 13.36 17.18 -3.87
N GLU A 319 12.16 17.59 -4.27
CA GLU A 319 11.41 18.71 -3.66
C GLU A 319 10.75 18.34 -2.33
N PHE A 320 10.79 17.06 -1.96
CA PHE A 320 10.29 16.56 -0.68
C PHE A 320 11.37 15.83 0.13
N SER A 321 12.63 15.91 -0.29
CA SER A 321 13.74 15.23 0.39
C SER A 321 14.42 16.08 1.45
#